data_AF-A0A972GF44-F1
#
_entry.id   AF-A0A972GF44-F1
#
_cell.length_a   1.000
_cell.length_b   1.000
_cell.length_c   1.000
_cell.angle_alpha   90.00
_cell.angle_beta   90.00
_cell.angle_gamma   90.00
#
_symmetry.space_group_name_H-M   'P 1'
#
loop_
_entity.id
_entity.type
_entity.pdbx_description
1 polymer ?
#
loop_
_entity_poly.entity_id
_entity_poly.type
_entity_poly.pdbx_seq_one_letter_code
_entity_poly.pdbx_strand_id
1 'polypeptide(L)'
;MPPRKTTNDEQTVSRTYRAAIRIGEDFITLEETITLSVDASDEDITKAVGLGLRIYQTQREAIETQIATLREEAATPAPITVRDPESPASDKQRNFIANLQDGLGWTNERLATYANDQGIDLVTVTKGQASTFIDQLKKVAESRTAYNGSEQRDTNNHTNGSNGTQQHEESRVNDKQLRALERLADQNGLDLHNESQERFDVSIDEMTSSQAATLLREWQRSSTLPRTTDESLL
;
A
#
# COMPACT_ATOMS: atom_id res chain seq x y z
N MET A 1 60.97 12.26 40.82
CA MET A 1 59.91 11.27 40.55
C MET A 1 58.60 12.02 40.36
N PRO A 2 57.98 12.02 39.18
CA PRO A 2 56.64 12.57 39.01
C PRO A 2 55.59 11.54 39.49
N PRO A 3 54.43 11.98 40.00
CA PRO A 3 53.37 11.09 40.48
C PRO A 3 52.70 10.36 39.30
N ARG A 4 52.46 9.07 39.49
CA ARG A 4 51.77 8.17 38.55
C ARG A 4 50.29 8.59 38.51
N LYS A 5 49.86 9.19 37.41
CA LYS A 5 48.46 9.52 37.11
C LYS A 5 47.68 8.19 37.10
N THR A 6 46.88 7.93 38.13
CA THR A 6 45.92 6.84 38.13
C THR A 6 44.82 7.21 37.16
N THR A 7 44.90 6.71 35.93
CA THR A 7 43.75 6.61 35.04
C THR A 7 42.81 5.58 35.66
N ASN A 8 41.91 6.04 36.53
CA ASN A 8 40.65 5.34 36.73
C ASN A 8 39.95 5.44 35.37
N ASP A 9 40.09 4.41 34.55
CA ASP A 9 39.12 4.13 33.50
C ASP A 9 37.80 3.90 34.24
N GLU A 10 37.01 4.96 34.37
CA GLU A 10 35.62 4.87 34.84
C GLU A 10 34.93 3.90 33.88
N GLN A 11 34.77 2.65 34.34
CA GLN A 11 34.12 1.63 33.56
C GLN A 11 32.70 2.13 33.31
N THR A 12 32.36 2.34 32.05
CA THR A 12 31.05 2.83 31.63
C THR A 12 30.37 1.78 30.75
N VAL A 13 29.05 1.65 30.92
CA VAL A 13 28.18 0.86 30.07
C VAL A 13 27.43 1.82 29.17
N SER A 14 27.59 1.65 27.86
CA SER A 14 26.83 2.42 26.87
C SER A 14 25.81 1.53 26.19
N ARG A 15 24.56 2.00 26.11
CA ARG A 15 23.49 1.36 25.32
C ARG A 15 23.07 2.29 24.20
N THR A 16 23.20 1.81 22.97
CA THR A 16 22.85 2.55 21.77
C THR A 16 21.53 2.03 21.20
N TYR A 17 20.58 2.93 21.01
CA TYR A 17 19.30 2.69 20.33
C TYR A 17 19.39 3.27 18.93
N ARG A 18 19.13 2.45 17.92
CA ARG A 18 19.11 2.86 16.50
C ARG A 18 17.74 2.64 15.91
N ALA A 19 17.21 3.64 15.22
CA ALA A 19 15.96 3.56 14.49
C ALA A 19 16.18 4.07 13.05
N ALA A 20 15.84 3.25 12.06
CA ALA A 20 15.79 3.68 10.67
C ALA A 20 14.38 4.16 10.34
N ILE A 21 14.25 5.42 9.96
CA ILE A 21 12.99 6.06 9.60
C ILE A 21 13.02 6.33 8.10
N ARG A 22 12.09 5.74 7.36
CA ARG A 22 11.88 6.02 5.94
C ARG A 22 11.01 7.25 5.79
N ILE A 23 11.49 8.27 5.08
CA ILE A 23 10.75 9.49 4.76
C ILE A 23 10.74 9.65 3.24
N GLY A 24 9.59 9.36 2.60
CA GLY A 24 9.49 9.36 1.14
C GLY A 24 10.32 8.24 0.50
N GLU A 25 11.32 8.62 -0.30
CA GLU A 25 12.32 7.72 -0.92
C GLU A 25 13.63 7.64 -0.10
N ASP A 26 13.81 8.51 0.90
CA ASP A 26 15.02 8.58 1.72
C ASP A 26 14.90 7.76 3.01
N PHE A 27 16.05 7.36 3.55
CA PHE A 27 16.18 6.73 4.87
C PHE A 27 17.04 7.60 5.78
N ILE A 28 16.51 7.92 6.95
CA ILE A 28 17.22 8.61 8.02
C ILE A 28 17.45 7.62 9.16
N THR A 29 18.67 7.56 9.69
CA THR A 29 18.96 6.77 10.90
C THR A 29 19.06 7.69 12.09
N LEU A 30 18.22 7.47 13.10
CA LEU A 30 18.36 8.07 14.42
C LEU A 30 19.21 7.14 15.30
N GLU A 31 20.23 7.70 15.94
CA GLU A 31 21.07 7.00 16.90
C GLU A 31 21.07 7.76 18.23
N GLU A 32 20.72 7.08 19.31
CA GLU A 32 20.76 7.61 20.67
C GLU A 32 21.59 6.70 21.55
N THR A 33 22.59 7.25 22.26
CA THR A 33 23.46 6.48 23.15
C THR A 33 23.32 6.98 24.58
N ILE A 34 22.96 6.07 25.49
CA ILE A 34 22.93 6.31 26.93
C ILE A 34 24.19 5.71 27.53
N THR A 35 25.02 6.53 28.17
CA THR A 35 26.23 6.09 28.86
C THR A 35 26.05 6.26 30.36
N LEU A 36 26.25 5.17 31.11
CA LEU A 36 26.19 5.15 32.57
C LEU A 36 27.48 4.56 33.12
N SER A 37 27.90 4.98 34.30
CA SER A 37 28.99 4.32 35.01
C SER A 37 28.56 2.94 35.50
N VAL A 38 29.49 1.98 35.59
CA VAL A 38 29.20 0.61 36.05
C VAL A 38 28.78 0.57 37.52
N ASP A 39 29.15 1.59 38.30
CA ASP A 39 28.73 1.83 39.68
C ASP A 39 27.50 2.73 39.81
N ALA A 40 26.81 3.04 38.70
CA ALA A 40 25.59 3.82 38.73
C ALA A 40 24.53 3.15 39.61
N SER A 41 23.90 3.94 40.48
CA SER A 41 22.87 3.44 41.38
C SER A 41 21.60 3.06 40.59
N ASP A 42 20.78 2.16 41.15
CA ASP A 42 19.47 1.81 40.57
C ASP A 42 18.58 3.05 40.37
N GLU A 43 18.75 4.07 41.21
CA GLU A 43 18.04 5.35 41.08
C GLU A 43 18.50 6.13 39.84
N ASP A 44 19.80 6.15 39.54
CA ASP A 44 20.36 6.82 38.36
C ASP A 44 20.00 6.08 37.07
N ILE A 45 20.01 4.75 37.11
CA ILE A 45 19.54 3.91 36.01
C ILE A 45 18.07 4.20 35.72
N THR A 46 17.23 4.27 36.75
CA THR A 46 15.79 4.55 36.63
C THR A 46 15.55 5.94 36.04
N LYS A 47 16.30 6.96 36.49
CA LYS A 47 16.22 8.32 35.94
C LYS A 47 16.63 8.38 34.47
N ALA A 48 17.72 7.71 34.09
CA ALA A 48 18.20 7.68 32.72
C ALA A 48 17.21 6.98 31.77
N VAL A 49 16.67 5.84 32.18
CA VAL A 49 15.63 5.12 31.42
C VAL A 49 14.36 5.96 31.31
N GLY A 50 13.92 6.59 32.41
CA GLY A 50 12.74 7.45 32.42
C GLY A 50 12.90 8.67 31.50
N LEU A 51 14.09 9.27 31.47
CA LEU A 51 14.41 10.37 30.56
C LEU A 51 14.38 9.93 29.09
N GLY A 52 15.00 8.79 28.77
CA GLY A 52 14.96 8.23 27.41
C GLY A 52 13.53 7.91 26.96
N LEU A 53 12.72 7.32 27.84
CA LEU A 53 11.31 7.01 27.53
C LEU A 53 10.50 8.28 27.26
N ARG A 54 10.75 9.35 28.02
CA ARG A 54 10.08 10.65 27.83
C ARG A 54 10.49 11.31 26.51
N ILE A 55 11.79 11.30 26.17
CA ILE A 55 12.27 11.84 24.89
C ILE A 55 11.63 11.07 23.73
N TYR A 56 11.62 9.75 23.81
CA TYR A 56 10.98 8.90 22.81
C TYR A 56 9.49 9.22 22.64
N GLN A 57 8.73 9.38 23.73
CA GLN A 57 7.31 9.74 23.67
C GLN A 57 7.09 11.10 23.00
N THR A 58 7.87 12.11 23.37
CA THR A 58 7.79 13.44 22.74
C THR A 58 8.13 13.39 21.26
N GLN A 59 9.16 12.63 20.86
CA GLN A 59 9.50 12.44 19.45
C GLN A 59 8.39 11.73 18.69
N ARG A 60 7.78 10.69 19.28
CA ARG A 60 6.65 9.98 18.67
C ARG A 60 5.46 10.90 18.44
N GLU A 61 5.10 11.71 19.43
CA GLU A 61 3.99 12.67 19.33
C GLU A 61 4.25 13.77 18.29
N ALA A 62 5.49 14.26 18.21
CA ALA A 62 5.89 15.22 17.17
C ALA A 62 5.79 14.63 15.76
N ILE A 63 6.20 13.37 15.57
CA ILE A 63 6.08 12.65 14.30
C ILE A 63 4.61 12.41 13.95
N GLU A 64 3.78 11.97 14.90
CA GLU A 64 2.34 11.78 14.67
C GLU A 64 1.65 13.09 14.28
N THR A 65 2.01 14.21 14.92
CA THR A 65 1.51 15.54 14.56
C THR A 65 1.93 15.92 13.14
N GLN A 66 3.19 15.70 12.76
CA GLN A 66 3.66 15.95 11.39
C GLN A 66 2.93 15.08 10.36
N ILE A 67 2.71 13.79 10.65
CA ILE A 67 1.94 12.90 9.78
C ILE A 67 0.50 13.39 9.64
N ALA A 68 -0.12 13.85 10.73
CA ALA A 68 -1.46 14.41 10.71
C ALA A 68 -1.53 15.66 9.83
N THR A 69 -0.58 16.60 9.99
CA THR A 69 -0.48 17.79 9.14
C THR A 69 -0.26 17.44 7.67
N LEU A 70 0.65 16.51 7.37
CA LEU A 70 0.88 16.05 5.98
C LEU A 70 -0.36 15.38 5.38
N ARG A 71 -1.12 14.62 6.18
CA ARG A 71 -2.38 14.02 5.72
C ARG A 71 -3.46 15.07 5.47
N GLU A 72 -3.51 16.12 6.29
CA GLU A 72 -4.44 17.23 6.12
C GLU A 72 -4.08 18.07 4.87
N GLU A 73 -2.79 18.33 4.64
CA GLU A 73 -2.28 18.98 3.43
C GLU A 73 -2.50 18.11 2.17
N ALA A 74 -2.34 16.78 2.28
CA ALA A 74 -2.60 15.84 1.20
C ALA A 74 -4.09 15.55 0.94
N ALA A 75 -5.00 15.98 1.82
CA ALA A 75 -6.44 15.75 1.66
C ALA A 75 -7.05 16.57 0.52
N THR A 76 -6.35 17.59 0.03
CA THR A 76 -6.65 18.26 -1.25
C THR A 76 -5.57 17.87 -2.26
N PRO A 77 -5.88 17.08 -3.31
CA PRO A 77 -4.94 16.92 -4.41
C PRO A 77 -4.64 18.32 -4.95
N ALA A 78 -3.36 18.74 -4.89
CA ALA A 78 -2.95 19.98 -5.49
C ALA A 78 -3.45 19.99 -6.95
N PRO A 79 -4.17 21.05 -7.39
CA PRO A 79 -4.59 21.12 -8.77
C PRO A 79 -3.34 21.01 -9.63
N ILE A 80 -3.33 20.04 -10.53
CA ILE A 80 -2.26 19.85 -11.50
C ILE A 80 -2.13 21.16 -12.26
N THR A 81 -1.16 21.98 -11.88
CA THR A 81 -0.86 23.22 -12.60
C THR A 81 -0.16 22.76 -13.88
N VAL A 82 -0.97 22.60 -14.93
CA VAL A 82 -0.48 22.35 -16.29
C VAL A 82 0.42 23.52 -16.64
N ARG A 83 1.74 23.27 -16.62
CA ARG A 83 2.74 24.25 -17.03
C ARG A 83 2.52 24.53 -18.51
N ASP A 84 1.99 25.71 -18.78
CA ASP A 84 1.64 26.24 -20.11
C ASP A 84 0.44 25.51 -20.78
N PRO A 85 -0.79 25.86 -20.38
CA PRO A 85 -2.02 25.19 -20.82
C PRO A 85 -2.37 25.44 -22.30
N GLU A 86 -1.80 26.48 -22.92
CA GLU A 86 -2.03 26.86 -24.32
C GLU A 86 -1.06 26.16 -25.30
N SER A 87 -0.03 25.49 -24.78
CA SER A 87 0.85 24.66 -25.60
C SER A 87 0.08 23.49 -26.24
N PRO A 88 0.47 23.04 -27.46
CA PRO A 88 -0.08 21.83 -28.06
C PRO A 88 0.05 20.61 -27.13
N ALA A 89 -0.95 19.73 -27.13
CA ALA A 89 -0.94 18.53 -26.31
C ALA A 89 0.29 17.67 -26.56
N SER A 90 0.87 17.17 -25.47
CA SER A 90 2.06 16.32 -25.51
C SER A 90 1.74 14.97 -26.16
N ASP A 91 2.73 14.37 -26.83
CA ASP A 91 2.63 13.00 -27.38
C ASP A 91 2.21 11.97 -26.32
N LYS A 92 2.64 12.16 -25.07
CA LYS A 92 2.19 11.32 -23.94
C LYS A 92 0.69 11.41 -23.71
N GLN A 93 0.11 12.62 -23.79
CA GLN A 93 -1.33 12.83 -23.62
C GLN A 93 -2.11 12.24 -24.80
N ARG A 94 -1.62 12.40 -26.03
CA ARG A 94 -2.22 11.81 -27.24
C ARG A 94 -2.22 10.27 -27.18
N ASN A 95 -1.10 9.67 -26.80
CA ASN A 95 -1.01 8.22 -26.59
C ASN A 95 -1.92 7.73 -25.46
N PHE A 96 -2.09 8.53 -24.40
CA PHE A 96 -2.97 8.18 -23.29
C PHE A 96 -4.45 8.20 -23.72
N ILE A 97 -4.86 9.18 -24.53
CA ILE A 97 -6.20 9.22 -25.12
C ILE A 97 -6.44 8.00 -26.01
N ALA A 98 -5.45 7.60 -26.82
CA ALA A 98 -5.54 6.39 -27.65
C ALA A 98 -5.72 5.12 -26.80
N ASN A 99 -4.93 4.95 -25.73
CA ASN A 99 -5.07 3.83 -24.81
C ASN A 99 -6.45 3.80 -24.13
N LEU A 100 -6.98 4.97 -23.74
CA LEU A 100 -8.33 5.07 -23.16
C LEU A 100 -9.41 4.75 -24.18
N GLN A 101 -9.25 5.17 -25.44
CA GLN A 101 -10.14 4.81 -26.54
C GLN A 101 -10.21 3.29 -26.71
N ASP A 102 -9.05 2.62 -26.74
CA ASP A 102 -8.95 1.16 -26.85
C ASP A 102 -9.59 0.47 -25.64
N GLY A 103 -9.31 0.93 -24.42
CA GLY A 103 -9.90 0.39 -23.20
C GLY A 103 -11.43 0.57 -23.12
N LEU A 104 -11.96 1.63 -23.72
CA LEU A 104 -13.40 1.87 -23.82
C LEU A 104 -14.05 1.13 -24.99
N GLY A 105 -13.26 0.54 -25.90
CA GLY A 105 -13.74 -0.02 -27.16
C GLY A 105 -14.43 1.03 -28.05
N TRP A 106 -13.96 2.28 -28.00
CA TRP A 106 -14.54 3.37 -28.79
C TRP A 106 -13.93 3.40 -30.19
N THR A 107 -14.76 3.60 -31.20
CA THR A 107 -14.29 3.93 -32.54
C THR A 107 -13.75 5.36 -32.56
N ASN A 108 -12.84 5.65 -33.50
CA ASN A 108 -12.28 6.99 -33.67
C ASN A 108 -13.41 8.03 -33.89
N GLU A 109 -14.44 7.67 -34.67
CA GLU A 109 -15.64 8.50 -34.86
C GLU A 109 -16.35 8.84 -33.54
N ARG A 110 -16.53 7.85 -32.65
CA ARG A 110 -17.19 8.06 -31.36
C ARG A 110 -16.35 8.96 -30.43
N LEU A 111 -15.03 8.79 -30.45
CA LEU A 111 -14.12 9.67 -29.72
C LEU A 111 -14.17 11.10 -30.27
N ALA A 112 -14.18 11.27 -31.59
CA ALA A 112 -14.26 12.57 -32.24
C ALA A 112 -15.60 13.27 -31.99
N THR A 113 -16.73 12.56 -32.04
CA THR A 113 -18.03 13.09 -31.65
C THR A 113 -18.03 13.54 -30.19
N TYR A 114 -17.51 12.70 -29.29
CA TYR A 114 -17.45 13.04 -27.86
C TYR A 114 -16.54 14.24 -27.58
N ALA A 115 -15.40 14.34 -28.26
CA ALA A 115 -14.53 15.51 -28.16
C ALA A 115 -15.20 16.78 -28.69
N ASN A 116 -15.89 16.69 -29.83
CA ASN A 116 -16.61 17.81 -30.43
C ASN A 116 -17.79 18.28 -29.56
N ASP A 117 -18.51 17.35 -28.91
CA ASP A 117 -19.57 17.68 -27.94
C ASP A 117 -19.03 18.44 -26.72
N GLN A 118 -17.74 18.24 -26.38
CA GLN A 118 -17.03 18.99 -25.34
C GLN A 118 -16.33 20.25 -25.88
N GLY A 119 -16.49 20.57 -27.16
CA GLY A 119 -15.84 21.71 -27.81
C GLY A 119 -14.33 21.55 -28.00
N ILE A 120 -13.84 20.32 -28.03
CA ILE A 120 -12.41 19.99 -28.16
C ILE A 120 -12.13 19.44 -29.56
N ASP A 121 -11.24 20.11 -30.29
CA ASP A 121 -10.67 19.57 -31.53
C ASP A 121 -9.44 18.71 -31.21
N LEU A 122 -9.53 17.39 -31.42
CA LEU A 122 -8.46 16.43 -31.14
C LEU A 122 -7.18 16.67 -31.95
N VAL A 123 -7.27 17.38 -33.08
CA VAL A 123 -6.11 17.72 -33.90
C VAL A 123 -5.33 18.87 -33.27
N THR A 124 -6.01 19.93 -32.85
CA THR A 124 -5.43 21.17 -32.28
C THR A 124 -5.45 21.24 -30.76
N VAL A 125 -5.81 20.16 -30.07
CA VAL A 125 -5.97 20.11 -28.61
C VAL A 125 -4.73 20.60 -27.85
N THR A 126 -4.95 21.50 -26.89
CA THR A 126 -3.90 22.02 -26.00
C THR A 126 -3.64 21.08 -24.82
N LYS A 127 -2.53 21.25 -24.10
CA LYS A 127 -2.22 20.43 -22.91
C LYS A 127 -3.30 20.56 -21.83
N GLY A 128 -3.85 21.75 -21.64
CA GLY A 128 -4.95 21.98 -20.69
C GLY A 128 -6.20 21.21 -21.08
N GLN A 129 -6.63 21.38 -22.33
CA GLN A 129 -7.80 20.68 -22.88
C GLN A 129 -7.63 19.16 -22.89
N ALA A 130 -6.45 18.66 -23.26
CA ALA A 130 -6.16 17.23 -23.27
C ALA A 130 -6.22 16.61 -21.87
N SER A 131 -5.71 17.30 -20.85
CA SER A 131 -5.79 16.82 -19.46
C SER A 131 -7.24 16.73 -18.99
N THR A 132 -8.04 17.78 -19.20
CA THR A 132 -9.46 17.78 -18.84
C THR A 132 -10.23 16.69 -19.59
N PHE A 133 -9.93 16.50 -20.88
CA PHE A 133 -10.55 15.46 -21.68
C PHE A 133 -10.18 14.04 -21.22
N ILE A 134 -8.91 13.81 -20.85
CA ILE A 134 -8.45 12.54 -20.27
C ILE A 134 -9.20 12.22 -18.98
N ASP A 135 -9.39 13.20 -18.10
CA ASP A 135 -10.09 12.97 -16.83
C ASP A 135 -11.58 12.68 -17.03
N GLN A 136 -12.21 13.30 -18.04
CA GLN A 136 -13.58 12.96 -18.45
C GLN A 136 -13.67 11.53 -19.02
N LEU A 137 -12.73 11.14 -19.89
CA LEU A 137 -12.68 9.78 -20.45
C LEU A 137 -12.48 8.71 -19.37
N LYS A 138 -11.62 8.97 -18.38
CA LYS A 138 -11.45 8.09 -17.21
C LYS A 138 -12.74 7.93 -16.44
N LYS A 139 -13.47 9.02 -16.17
CA LYS A 139 -14.76 8.97 -15.47
C LYS A 139 -15.79 8.11 -16.21
N VAL A 140 -15.80 8.17 -17.55
CA VAL A 140 -16.67 7.31 -18.37
C VAL A 140 -16.25 5.85 -18.29
N ALA A 141 -14.95 5.56 -18.31
CA ALA A 141 -14.42 4.20 -18.15
C ALA A 141 -14.74 3.60 -16.77
N GLU A 142 -14.62 4.40 -15.71
CA GLU A 142 -14.97 4.02 -14.34
C GLU A 142 -16.48 3.76 -14.20
N SER A 143 -17.31 4.64 -14.77
CA SER A 143 -18.78 4.49 -14.74
C SER A 143 -19.24 3.20 -15.42
N ARG A 144 -18.61 2.79 -16.53
CA ARG A 144 -18.92 1.54 -17.22
C ARG A 144 -18.45 0.31 -16.45
N THR A 145 -17.32 0.40 -15.76
CA THR A 145 -16.81 -0.67 -14.89
C THR A 145 -17.75 -0.88 -13.71
N ALA A 146 -18.26 0.21 -13.12
CA ALA A 146 -19.26 0.16 -12.06
C ALA A 146 -20.60 -0.43 -12.54
N TYR A 147 -21.07 -0.05 -13.74
CA TYR A 147 -22.33 -0.56 -14.30
C TYR A 147 -22.26 -2.04 -14.73
N ASN A 148 -21.17 -2.45 -15.39
CA ASN A 148 -20.95 -3.86 -15.72
C ASN A 148 -20.79 -4.73 -14.46
N GLY A 149 -20.28 -4.16 -13.36
CA GLY A 149 -20.22 -4.83 -12.06
C GLY A 149 -21.60 -5.02 -11.40
N SER A 150 -22.59 -4.17 -11.72
CA SER A 150 -23.96 -4.28 -11.21
C SER A 150 -24.89 -5.10 -12.12
N GLU A 151 -24.77 -5.00 -13.46
CA GLU A 151 -25.63 -5.79 -14.38
C GLU A 151 -25.32 -7.29 -14.35
N GLN A 152 -24.11 -7.67 -13.92
CA GLN A 152 -23.74 -9.07 -13.70
C GLN A 152 -24.22 -9.63 -12.35
N ARG A 153 -24.82 -8.80 -11.48
CA ARG A 153 -25.47 -9.23 -10.23
C ARG A 153 -26.97 -9.47 -10.38
N ASP A 154 -27.65 -8.84 -11.35
CA ASP A 154 -29.11 -8.91 -11.45
C ASP A 154 -29.65 -10.01 -12.39
N THR A 155 -28.81 -10.64 -13.21
CA THR A 155 -29.26 -11.71 -14.13
C THR A 155 -29.25 -13.11 -13.53
N ASN A 156 -28.71 -13.31 -12.32
CA ASN A 156 -28.69 -14.61 -11.64
C ASN A 156 -29.76 -14.77 -10.54
N ASN A 157 -30.68 -13.81 -10.38
CA ASN A 157 -31.66 -13.81 -9.29
C ASN A 157 -33.12 -13.88 -9.78
N HIS A 158 -33.42 -14.87 -10.64
CA HIS A 158 -34.79 -15.18 -11.03
C HIS A 158 -35.07 -16.68 -11.16
N THR A 159 -34.92 -17.44 -10.07
CA THR A 159 -35.80 -18.58 -9.79
C THR A 159 -35.79 -18.91 -8.29
N ASN A 160 -37.00 -19.05 -7.77
CA ASN A 160 -37.39 -19.61 -6.47
C ASN A 160 -37.18 -18.76 -5.21
N GLY A 161 -38.27 -18.08 -4.86
CA GLY A 161 -38.52 -17.64 -3.50
C GLY A 161 -38.89 -18.79 -2.58
N SER A 162 -38.40 -18.70 -1.35
CA SER A 162 -39.11 -19.11 -0.14
C SER A 162 -38.31 -18.66 1.08
N ASN A 163 -38.96 -17.82 1.91
CA ASN A 163 -38.77 -17.55 3.33
C ASN A 163 -37.55 -18.17 4.06
N GLY A 164 -36.77 -17.33 4.75
CA GLY A 164 -35.96 -17.76 5.88
C GLY A 164 -34.81 -16.82 6.24
N THR A 165 -35.00 -16.07 7.32
CA THR A 165 -34.06 -15.80 8.42
C THR A 165 -32.55 -15.70 8.15
N GLN A 166 -31.96 -14.58 8.58
CA GLN A 166 -30.54 -14.34 8.88
C GLN A 166 -29.67 -15.60 9.07
N GLN A 167 -28.68 -15.79 8.19
CA GLN A 167 -27.41 -16.45 8.51
C GLN A 167 -26.34 -15.94 7.53
N HIS A 168 -25.20 -15.52 8.06
CA HIS A 168 -23.98 -15.26 7.31
C HIS A 168 -23.48 -16.59 6.74
N GLU A 169 -23.99 -17.01 5.59
CA GLU A 169 -23.35 -18.09 4.83
C GLU A 169 -22.13 -17.52 4.13
N GLU A 170 -20.97 -17.96 4.59
CA GLU A 170 -19.70 -17.72 3.94
C GLU A 170 -19.78 -18.33 2.54
N SER A 171 -19.95 -17.47 1.52
CA SER A 171 -19.89 -17.91 0.12
C SER A 171 -18.60 -18.71 -0.09
N ARG A 172 -18.72 -19.87 -0.75
CA ARG A 172 -17.56 -20.69 -1.15
C ARG A 172 -16.53 -19.85 -1.91
N VAL A 173 -15.28 -20.28 -1.87
CA VAL A 173 -14.18 -19.59 -2.54
C VAL A 173 -14.54 -19.35 -4.02
N ASN A 174 -14.32 -18.12 -4.48
CA ASN A 174 -14.55 -17.74 -5.86
C ASN A 174 -13.38 -18.25 -6.73
N ASP A 175 -13.65 -18.68 -7.97
CA ASP A 175 -12.63 -19.10 -8.95
C ASP A 175 -11.49 -18.09 -9.10
N LYS A 176 -11.78 -16.79 -8.99
CA LYS A 176 -10.76 -15.74 -9.03
C LYS A 176 -9.82 -15.78 -7.83
N GLN A 177 -10.35 -16.07 -6.64
CA GLN A 177 -9.56 -16.19 -5.41
C GLN A 177 -8.74 -17.47 -5.42
N LEU A 178 -9.30 -18.57 -5.94
CA LEU A 178 -8.60 -19.84 -6.08
C LEU A 178 -7.41 -19.72 -7.04
N ARG A 179 -7.59 -19.11 -8.22
CA ARG A 179 -6.47 -18.82 -9.15
C ARG A 179 -5.41 -17.90 -8.56
N ALA A 180 -5.81 -16.94 -7.71
CA ALA A 180 -4.88 -16.06 -7.04
C ALA A 180 -4.08 -16.79 -5.95
N LEU A 181 -4.73 -17.71 -5.24
CA LEU A 181 -4.09 -18.58 -4.23
C LEU A 181 -3.12 -19.56 -4.89
N GLU A 182 -3.51 -20.23 -5.97
CA GLU A 182 -2.61 -21.11 -6.74
C GLU A 182 -1.37 -20.36 -7.20
N ARG A 183 -1.54 -19.16 -7.77
CA ARG A 183 -0.42 -18.34 -8.22
C ARG A 183 0.51 -17.93 -7.07
N LEU A 184 -0.04 -17.64 -5.89
CA LEU A 184 0.77 -17.26 -4.72
C LEU A 184 1.42 -18.48 -4.05
N ALA A 185 0.76 -19.64 -4.08
CA ALA A 185 1.32 -20.91 -3.63
C ALA A 185 2.54 -21.28 -4.46
N ASP A 186 2.43 -21.21 -5.80
CA ASP A 186 3.54 -21.44 -6.74
C ASP A 186 4.71 -20.48 -6.49
N GLN A 187 4.41 -19.19 -6.24
CA GLN A 187 5.44 -18.18 -5.99
C GLN A 187 6.19 -18.38 -4.67
N ASN A 188 5.53 -18.92 -3.65
CA ASN A 188 6.12 -19.16 -2.33
C ASN A 188 6.62 -20.60 -2.15
N GLY A 189 6.40 -21.48 -3.13
CA GLY A 189 6.74 -22.91 -3.03
C GLY A 189 5.91 -23.67 -1.99
N LEU A 190 4.67 -23.22 -1.76
CA LEU A 190 3.73 -23.81 -0.80
C LEU A 190 2.74 -24.72 -1.54
N ASP A 191 2.30 -25.79 -0.89
CA ASP A 191 1.21 -26.63 -1.40
C ASP A 191 -0.12 -26.15 -0.83
N LEU A 192 -0.95 -25.55 -1.70
CA LEU A 192 -2.26 -25.00 -1.32
C LEU A 192 -3.18 -26.06 -0.70
N HIS A 193 -3.07 -27.33 -1.12
CA HIS A 193 -3.90 -28.40 -0.61
C HIS A 193 -3.52 -28.74 0.83
N ASN A 194 -2.22 -28.93 1.08
CA ASN A 194 -1.71 -29.19 2.43
C ASN A 194 -1.99 -28.00 3.37
N GLU A 195 -1.82 -26.75 2.91
CA GLU A 195 -2.07 -25.59 3.78
C GLU A 195 -3.55 -25.47 4.15
N SER A 196 -4.46 -25.73 3.20
CA SER A 196 -5.91 -25.72 3.46
C SER A 196 -6.32 -26.79 4.47
N GLN A 197 -5.70 -27.97 4.37
CA GLN A 197 -5.96 -29.10 5.25
C GLN A 197 -5.34 -28.90 6.64
N GLU A 198 -4.10 -28.43 6.74
CA GLU A 198 -3.42 -28.21 8.02
C GLU A 198 -4.06 -27.09 8.84
N ARG A 199 -4.54 -26.02 8.20
CA ARG A 199 -5.04 -24.84 8.92
C ARG A 199 -6.53 -24.83 9.17
N PHE A 200 -7.30 -25.39 8.24
CA PHE A 200 -8.74 -25.27 8.26
C PHE A 200 -9.46 -26.62 8.26
N ASP A 201 -8.72 -27.74 8.17
CA ASP A 201 -9.25 -29.12 8.10
C ASP A 201 -10.32 -29.29 7.01
N VAL A 202 -10.18 -28.53 5.91
CA VAL A 202 -11.10 -28.55 4.77
C VAL A 202 -10.34 -28.72 3.47
N SER A 203 -11.00 -29.32 2.49
CA SER A 203 -10.49 -29.40 1.12
C SER A 203 -10.60 -28.04 0.42
N ILE A 204 -9.76 -27.80 -0.60
CA ILE A 204 -9.75 -26.56 -1.40
C ILE A 204 -11.15 -26.21 -1.94
N ASP A 205 -11.93 -27.21 -2.36
CA ASP A 205 -13.28 -27.05 -2.91
C ASP A 205 -14.35 -26.67 -1.86
N GLU A 206 -14.06 -26.91 -0.58
CA GLU A 206 -14.92 -26.60 0.55
C GLU A 206 -14.50 -25.30 1.26
N MET A 207 -13.38 -24.72 0.84
CA MET A 207 -12.84 -23.50 1.41
C MET A 207 -13.80 -22.33 1.18
N THR A 208 -14.02 -21.54 2.22
CA THR A 208 -14.89 -20.38 2.15
C THR A 208 -14.13 -19.14 1.67
N SER A 209 -14.85 -18.15 1.13
CA SER A 209 -14.25 -16.90 0.66
C SER A 209 -13.53 -16.14 1.79
N SER A 210 -13.93 -16.31 3.06
CA SER A 210 -13.27 -15.70 4.21
C SER A 210 -11.92 -16.37 4.52
N GLN A 211 -11.87 -17.71 4.48
CA GLN A 211 -10.65 -18.50 4.62
C GLN A 211 -9.65 -18.19 3.48
N ALA A 212 -10.14 -18.16 2.24
CA ALA A 212 -9.32 -17.83 1.07
C ALA A 212 -8.76 -16.40 1.12
N ALA A 213 -9.56 -15.42 1.54
CA ALA A 213 -9.09 -14.05 1.72
C ALA A 213 -8.03 -13.91 2.84
N THR A 214 -8.12 -14.75 3.86
CA THR A 214 -7.16 -14.80 4.97
C THR A 214 -5.80 -15.30 4.48
N LEU A 215 -5.78 -16.42 3.75
CA LEU A 215 -4.57 -16.95 3.13
C LEU A 215 -3.94 -15.97 2.13
N LEU A 216 -4.75 -15.35 1.27
CA LEU A 216 -4.26 -14.35 0.31
C LEU A 216 -3.55 -13.18 1.00
N ARG A 217 -4.12 -12.66 2.08
CA ARG A 217 -3.53 -11.53 2.82
C ARG A 217 -2.24 -11.92 3.52
N GLU A 218 -2.14 -13.13 4.04
CA GLU A 218 -0.95 -13.63 4.72
C GLU A 218 0.19 -13.87 3.73
N TRP A 219 -0.07 -14.56 2.63
CA TRP A 219 0.96 -14.89 1.64
C TRP A 219 1.43 -13.66 0.85
N GLN A 220 0.56 -12.67 0.62
CA GLN A 220 0.98 -11.38 0.08
C GLN A 220 1.89 -10.59 1.03
N ARG A 221 1.76 -10.78 2.36
CA ARG A 221 2.68 -10.17 3.33
C ARG A 221 4.00 -10.92 3.39
N SER A 222 3.96 -12.25 3.33
CA SER A 222 5.17 -13.09 3.33
C SER A 222 6.00 -12.92 2.05
N SER A 223 5.38 -12.65 0.89
CA SER A 223 6.13 -12.38 -0.34
C SER A 223 6.85 -11.02 -0.36
N THR A 224 6.48 -10.09 0.53
CA THR A 224 7.12 -8.77 0.66
C THR A 224 8.31 -8.72 1.61
N LEU A 225 8.63 -9.82 2.29
CA LEU A 225 9.87 -9.95 3.04
C LEU A 225 10.94 -10.56 2.13
N PRO A 226 12.10 -9.90 1.93
CA PRO A 226 13.20 -10.53 1.23
C PRO A 226 13.60 -11.76 2.04
N ARG A 227 13.57 -12.91 1.38
CA ARG A 227 14.12 -14.18 1.86
C ARG A 227 15.61 -13.94 2.12
N THR A 228 15.95 -13.54 3.35
CA THR A 228 17.32 -13.62 3.84
C THR A 228 17.63 -15.10 3.91
N THR A 229 18.20 -15.62 2.83
CA THR A 229 18.95 -16.87 2.84
C THR A 229 20.07 -16.70 3.84
N ASP A 230 19.79 -17.15 5.06
CA ASP A 230 20.78 -17.64 5.99
C ASP A 230 21.19 -19.02 5.46
N GLU A 231 22.28 -19.04 4.69
CA GLU A 231 23.02 -20.25 4.40
C GLU A 231 24.51 -19.92 4.52
N SER A 232 25.01 -20.14 5.74
CA SER A 232 26.29 -20.81 6.02
C SER A 232 27.37 -20.76 4.93
N LEU A 233 28.44 -20.00 5.21
CA LEU A 233 29.79 -20.40 4.84
C LEU A 233 30.64 -20.47 6.10
N LEU A 234 30.79 -21.71 6.56
CA LEU A 234 31.98 -22.25 7.20
C LEU A 234 33.19 -22.12 6.26
#